data_AF-A0A257NRZ1-F1
#
_entry.id   AF-A0A257NRZ1-F1
#
_cell.length_a   1.000
_cell.length_b   1.000
_cell.length_c   1.000
_cell.angle_alpha   90.00
_cell.angle_beta   90.00
_cell.angle_gamma   90.00
#
_symmetry.space_group_name_H-M   'P 1'
#
loop_
_entity.id
_entity.type
_entity.pdbx_description
1 polymer ?
#
loop_
_entity_poly.entity_id
_entity_poly.type
_entity_poly.pdbx_seq_one_letter_code
_entity_poly.pdbx_strand_id
1 'polypeptide(L)'
;MNDGNLWHYIAARFTLPVPNNARIQTQLAFYASHIDYLQRVTERAEPYLHMIVTDLQENNLPLELALLPIVESAYRPEAVSTSNAAGIWQFIPSTGTHFGLQRTTWYDGRRDI
;
A
#
# COMPACT_ATOMS: atom_id res chain seq x y z
N MET A 1 -20.10 -2.76 -0.17
CA MET A 1 -19.71 -2.00 1.03
C MET A 1 -19.45 -0.56 0.58
N ASN A 2 -19.79 0.46 1.35
CA ASN A 2 -19.53 1.87 1.00
C ASN A 2 -18.07 2.19 1.40
N ASP A 3 -17.25 2.83 0.55
CA ASP A 3 -15.79 2.94 0.76
C ASP A 3 -15.38 3.65 2.04
N GLY A 4 -16.22 4.57 2.53
CA GLY A 4 -16.05 5.19 3.84
C GLY A 4 -16.11 4.21 5.03
N ASN A 5 -16.66 3.00 4.85
CA ASN A 5 -16.67 1.95 5.86
C ASN A 5 -15.35 1.17 5.87
N LEU A 6 -14.73 0.95 4.70
CA LEU A 6 -13.56 0.08 4.59
C LEU A 6 -12.33 0.66 5.33
N TRP A 7 -12.12 1.98 5.26
CA TRP A 7 -11.06 2.63 6.04
C TRP A 7 -11.26 2.49 7.54
N HIS A 8 -12.49 2.68 8.04
CA HIS A 8 -12.81 2.44 9.45
C HIS A 8 -12.65 0.96 9.84
N TYR A 9 -12.98 0.05 8.92
CA TYR A 9 -12.85 -1.38 9.12
C TYR A 9 -11.39 -1.82 9.29
N ILE A 10 -10.50 -1.30 8.44
CA ILE A 10 -9.04 -1.51 8.54
C ILE A 10 -8.54 -0.92 9.86
N ALA A 11 -8.86 0.35 10.14
CA ALA A 11 -8.39 1.05 11.33
C ALA A 11 -8.85 0.38 12.64
N ALA A 12 -10.07 -0.17 12.70
CA ALA A 12 -10.59 -0.88 13.86
C ALA A 12 -9.86 -2.21 14.15
N ARG A 13 -9.08 -2.73 13.19
CA ARG A 13 -8.34 -4.00 13.28
C ARG A 13 -6.83 -3.82 13.32
N PHE A 14 -6.36 -2.58 13.43
CA PHE A 14 -4.93 -2.29 13.60
C PHE A 14 -4.41 -2.91 14.88
N THR A 15 -3.30 -3.66 14.77
CA THR A 15 -2.64 -4.27 15.92
C THR A 15 -1.26 -3.70 16.19
N LEU A 16 -0.67 -3.02 15.19
CA LEU A 16 0.65 -2.43 15.31
C LEU A 16 0.70 -1.36 16.44
N PRO A 17 1.58 -1.54 17.44
CA PRO A 17 1.76 -0.51 18.47
C PRO A 17 2.44 0.71 17.85
N VAL A 18 1.89 1.90 18.11
CA VAL A 18 2.48 3.17 17.67
C VAL A 18 3.35 3.73 18.80
N PRO A 19 4.68 3.67 18.70
CA PRO A 19 5.56 4.18 19.75
C PRO A 19 5.52 5.71 19.79
N ASN A 20 5.80 6.28 20.97
CA ASN A 20 6.03 7.71 21.08
C ASN A 20 7.39 8.07 20.45
N ASN A 21 7.37 8.52 19.20
CA ASN A 21 8.58 8.80 18.41
C ASN A 21 8.42 10.09 17.61
N ALA A 22 9.41 10.98 17.70
CA ALA A 22 9.41 12.27 17.00
C ALA A 22 9.26 12.11 15.47
N ARG A 23 9.84 11.07 14.86
CA ARG A 23 9.69 10.80 13.42
C ARG A 23 8.25 10.48 13.03
N ILE A 24 7.52 9.76 13.89
CA ILE A 24 6.10 9.47 13.69
C ILE A 24 5.28 10.76 13.80
N GLN A 25 5.58 11.61 14.78
CA GLN A 25 4.90 12.90 14.93
C GLN A 25 5.13 13.82 13.72
N THR A 26 6.34 13.85 13.18
CA THR A 26 6.63 14.60 11.93
C THR A 26 5.81 14.08 10.77
N GLN A 27 5.72 12.76 10.57
CA GLN A 27 4.96 12.19 9.47
C GLN A 27 3.45 12.40 9.65
N LEU A 28 2.95 12.32 10.88
CA LEU A 28 1.56 12.63 11.21
C LEU A 28 1.23 14.09 10.86
N ALA A 29 2.10 15.04 11.26
CA ALA A 29 1.93 16.45 10.94
C ALA A 29 1.98 16.73 9.43
N PHE A 30 2.84 16.00 8.70
CA PHE A 30 2.87 16.07 7.24
C PHE A 30 1.52 15.63 6.64
N TYR A 31 1.02 14.44 6.99
CA TYR A 31 -0.26 13.96 6.44
C TYR A 31 -1.45 14.83 6.86
N ALA A 32 -1.47 15.32 8.10
CA ALA A 32 -2.53 16.21 8.59
C ALA A 32 -2.55 17.56 7.85
N SER A 33 -1.41 18.03 7.34
CA SER A 33 -1.31 19.27 6.56
C SER A 33 -1.49 19.06 5.05
N HIS A 34 -1.54 17.82 4.55
CA HIS A 34 -1.66 17.48 3.13
C HIS A 34 -2.89 16.61 2.86
N ILE A 35 -4.07 17.11 3.23
CA ILE A 35 -5.35 16.39 3.04
C ILE A 35 -5.64 16.14 1.56
N ASP A 36 -5.23 17.05 0.67
CA ASP A 36 -5.35 16.89 -0.79
C ASP A 36 -4.54 15.69 -1.30
N TYR A 37 -3.38 15.42 -0.71
CA TYR A 37 -2.60 14.21 -1.01
C TYR A 37 -3.35 12.97 -0.56
N LEU A 38 -3.88 12.94 0.67
CA LEU A 38 -4.63 11.80 1.18
C LEU A 38 -5.87 11.49 0.33
N GLN A 39 -6.58 12.53 -0.14
CA GLN A 39 -7.70 12.36 -1.06
C GLN A 39 -7.26 11.68 -2.36
N ARG A 40 -6.21 12.19 -3.03
CA ARG A 40 -5.71 11.59 -4.28
C ARG A 40 -5.26 10.14 -4.11
N VAL A 41 -4.62 9.81 -2.98
CA VAL A 41 -4.20 8.43 -2.74
C VAL A 41 -5.40 7.53 -2.45
N THR A 42 -6.40 8.04 -1.75
CA THR A 42 -7.65 7.31 -1.50
C THR A 42 -8.37 6.98 -2.80
N GLU A 43 -8.50 7.95 -3.71
CA GLU A 43 -9.07 7.75 -5.06
C GLU A 43 -8.28 6.70 -5.87
N ARG A 44 -6.95 6.69 -5.77
CA ARG A 44 -6.11 5.68 -6.44
C ARG A 44 -6.22 4.29 -5.81
N ALA A 45 -6.51 4.22 -4.51
CA ALA A 45 -6.65 2.95 -3.79
C ALA A 45 -8.00 2.29 -4.05
N GLU A 46 -9.05 3.06 -4.36
CA GLU A 46 -10.43 2.60 -4.55
C GLU A 46 -10.56 1.31 -5.41
N PRO A 47 -9.88 1.18 -6.58
CA PRO A 47 -10.03 -0.01 -7.42
C PRO A 47 -9.45 -1.29 -6.81
N TYR A 48 -8.53 -1.17 -5.84
CA TYR A 48 -7.70 -2.27 -5.36
C TYR A 48 -7.92 -2.61 -3.89
N LEU A 49 -8.32 -1.63 -3.08
CA LEU A 49 -8.30 -1.73 -1.62
C LEU A 49 -9.19 -2.86 -1.10
N HIS A 50 -10.39 -3.04 -1.69
CA HIS A 50 -11.28 -4.13 -1.29
C HIS A 50 -10.66 -5.50 -1.56
N MET A 51 -10.05 -5.70 -2.72
CA MET A 51 -9.37 -6.94 -3.09
C MET A 51 -8.21 -7.21 -2.13
N ILE A 52 -7.32 -6.24 -1.93
CA ILE A 52 -6.17 -6.35 -1.02
C ILE A 52 -6.64 -6.72 0.39
N VAL A 53 -7.64 -6.03 0.93
CA VAL A 53 -8.16 -6.33 2.28
C VAL A 53 -8.73 -7.74 2.34
N THR A 54 -9.49 -8.16 1.33
CA THR A 54 -10.04 -9.52 1.26
C THR A 54 -8.93 -10.57 1.29
N ASP A 55 -7.93 -10.43 0.42
CA ASP A 55 -6.79 -11.36 0.34
C ASP A 55 -5.99 -11.40 1.64
N LEU A 56 -5.74 -10.25 2.27
CA LEU A 56 -5.08 -10.19 3.57
C LEU A 56 -5.87 -10.96 4.63
N GLN A 57 -7.20 -10.83 4.65
CA GLN A 57 -8.03 -11.57 5.60
C GLN A 57 -8.02 -13.07 5.35
N GLU A 58 -8.19 -13.49 4.10
CA GLU A 58 -8.19 -14.91 3.72
C GLU A 58 -6.88 -15.60 4.11
N ASN A 59 -5.77 -14.86 4.07
CA ASN A 59 -4.44 -15.33 4.45
C ASN A 59 -4.08 -15.07 5.93
N ASN A 60 -5.00 -14.58 6.75
CA ASN A 60 -4.76 -14.19 8.16
C ASN A 60 -3.58 -13.22 8.34
N LEU A 61 -3.43 -12.28 7.40
CA LEU A 61 -2.42 -11.24 7.43
C LEU A 61 -2.95 -9.95 8.07
N PRO A 62 -2.08 -9.13 8.68
CA PRO A 62 -2.48 -7.85 9.27
C PRO A 62 -3.05 -6.89 8.23
N LEU A 63 -4.20 -6.27 8.52
CA LEU A 63 -4.89 -5.36 7.59
C LEU A 63 -4.13 -4.05 7.40
N GLU A 64 -3.28 -3.69 8.35
CA GLU A 64 -2.36 -2.55 8.23
C GLU A 64 -1.42 -2.64 7.03
N LEU A 65 -1.17 -3.83 6.47
CA LEU A 65 -0.39 -3.98 5.24
C LEU A 65 -1.05 -3.30 4.04
N ALA A 66 -2.38 -3.13 4.05
CA ALA A 66 -3.08 -2.35 3.02
C ALA A 66 -2.72 -0.86 3.04
N LEU A 67 -2.04 -0.35 4.08
CA LEU A 67 -1.56 1.04 4.09
C LEU A 67 -0.18 1.19 3.45
N LEU A 68 0.58 0.11 3.29
CA LEU A 68 1.95 0.17 2.78
C LEU A 68 2.04 0.81 1.38
N PRO A 69 1.15 0.53 0.41
CA PRO A 69 1.23 1.16 -0.90
C PRO A 69 1.07 2.69 -0.90
N ILE A 70 0.48 3.28 0.17
CA ILE A 70 0.38 4.73 0.33
C ILE A 70 1.78 5.35 0.41
N VAL A 71 2.65 4.76 1.24
CA VAL A 71 4.01 5.28 1.47
C VAL A 71 4.98 4.88 0.36
N GLU A 72 4.75 3.74 -0.30
CA GLU A 72 5.66 3.21 -1.32
C GLU A 72 5.45 3.85 -2.70
N SER A 73 4.20 3.97 -3.13
CA SER A 73 3.89 4.34 -4.52
C SER A 73 2.76 5.35 -4.67
N ALA A 74 2.11 5.72 -3.56
CA ALA A 74 0.83 6.42 -3.57
C ALA A 74 -0.24 5.67 -4.38
N TYR A 75 -0.25 4.32 -4.25
CA TYR A 75 -1.16 3.41 -4.95
C TYR A 75 -1.08 3.47 -6.49
N ARG A 76 0.12 3.67 -7.06
CA ARG A 76 0.33 3.74 -8.51
C ARG A 76 0.92 2.43 -9.07
N PRO A 77 0.15 1.63 -9.84
CA PRO A 77 0.66 0.36 -10.41
C PRO A 77 1.82 0.55 -11.40
N GLU A 78 1.88 1.70 -12.05
CA GLU A 78 2.91 2.07 -13.01
C GLU A 78 4.15 2.68 -12.36
N ALA A 79 4.19 2.82 -11.03
CA ALA A 79 5.33 3.41 -10.32
C ALA A 79 6.62 2.62 -10.56
N VAL A 80 7.69 3.35 -10.85
CA VAL A 80 9.06 2.83 -10.94
C VAL A 80 10.01 3.80 -10.25
N SER A 81 10.82 3.31 -9.31
CA SER A 81 11.86 4.11 -8.68
C SER A 81 13.17 4.11 -9.47
N THR A 82 14.08 5.01 -9.10
CA THR A 82 15.45 5.05 -9.65
C THR A 82 16.24 3.76 -9.41
N SER A 83 15.88 2.99 -8.38
CA SER A 83 16.46 1.68 -8.08
C SER A 83 15.69 0.52 -8.72
N ASN A 84 14.84 0.78 -9.71
CA ASN A 84 14.03 -0.20 -10.44
C ASN A 84 13.00 -0.96 -9.59
N ALA A 85 12.65 -0.47 -8.39
CA ALA A 85 11.48 -0.98 -7.68
C ALA A 85 10.20 -0.61 -8.44
N ALA A 86 9.25 -1.54 -8.55
CA ALA A 86 8.09 -1.39 -9.43
C ALA A 86 6.77 -1.75 -8.75
N GLY A 87 5.68 -1.16 -9.25
CA GLY A 87 4.31 -1.43 -8.82
C GLY A 87 3.92 -0.77 -7.52
N ILE A 88 2.71 -1.08 -7.05
CA ILE A 88 2.17 -0.42 -5.86
C ILE A 88 2.97 -0.73 -4.59
N TRP A 89 3.61 -1.91 -4.57
CA TRP A 89 4.40 -2.47 -3.48
C TRP A 89 5.90 -2.15 -3.57
N GLN A 90 6.35 -1.54 -4.67
CA GLN A 90 7.76 -1.18 -4.90
C GLN A 90 8.76 -2.35 -4.71
N PHE A 91 8.44 -3.53 -5.24
CA PHE A 91 9.40 -4.65 -5.26
C PHE A 91 10.57 -4.35 -6.21
N ILE A 92 11.81 -4.48 -5.73
CA ILE A 92 13.00 -4.51 -6.61
C ILE A 92 13.05 -5.84 -7.39
N PRO A 93 13.73 -5.90 -8.55
CA PRO A 93 13.69 -7.06 -9.44
C PRO A 93 14.15 -8.37 -8.78
N SER A 94 15.21 -8.32 -7.98
CA SER A 94 15.77 -9.49 -7.28
C SER A 94 14.81 -10.03 -6.22
N THR A 95 14.25 -9.14 -5.40
CA THR A 95 13.28 -9.49 -4.36
C THR A 95 12.00 -10.06 -4.97
N GLY A 96 11.50 -9.47 -6.06
CA GLY A 96 10.34 -10.00 -6.77
C GLY A 96 10.55 -11.44 -7.27
N THR A 97 11.70 -11.72 -7.89
CA THR A 97 12.05 -13.09 -8.29
C THR A 97 12.15 -14.04 -7.10
N HIS A 98 12.73 -13.59 -5.98
CA HIS A 98 12.83 -14.41 -4.77
C HIS A 98 11.46 -14.81 -4.20
N PHE A 99 10.47 -13.92 -4.27
CA PHE A 99 9.09 -14.19 -3.87
C PHE A 99 8.22 -14.82 -4.98
N GLY A 100 8.83 -15.25 -6.09
CA GLY A 100 8.13 -15.97 -7.16
C GLY A 100 7.33 -15.11 -8.14
N LEU A 101 7.50 -13.78 -8.11
CA LEU A 101 6.86 -12.88 -9.07
C LEU A 101 7.42 -13.15 -10.47
N GLN A 102 6.52 -13.53 -11.39
CA GLN A 102 6.88 -13.88 -12.76
C GLN A 102 7.28 -12.61 -13.53
N ARG A 103 8.28 -12.75 -14.41
CA ARG A 103 8.70 -11.65 -15.29
C ARG A 103 9.08 -12.19 -16.67
N THR A 104 8.48 -11.60 -17.69
CA THR A 104 8.78 -11.84 -19.10
C THR A 104 9.05 -10.49 -19.78
N THR A 105 9.31 -10.50 -21.09
CA THR A 105 9.41 -9.26 -21.88
C THR A 105 8.10 -8.48 -21.95
N TRP A 106 6.94 -9.12 -21.70
CA TRP A 106 5.60 -8.52 -21.82
C TRP A 106 4.85 -8.42 -20.49
N TYR A 107 5.37 -9.02 -19.43
CA TYR A 107 4.71 -9.10 -18.14
C TYR A 107 5.72 -8.88 -17.01
N ASP A 108 5.34 -8.06 -16.03
CA ASP A 108 6.10 -7.86 -14.81
C ASP A 108 5.17 -7.99 -13.62
N GLY A 109 5.19 -9.15 -12.95
CA GLY A 109 4.29 -9.48 -11.85
C GLY A 109 4.40 -8.56 -10.64
N ARG A 110 5.42 -7.68 -10.60
CA ARG A 110 5.53 -6.63 -9.59
C ARG A 110 4.47 -5.53 -9.75
N ARG A 111 3.92 -5.39 -10.96
CA ARG A 111 2.87 -4.40 -11.31
C ARG A 111 1.48 -5.02 -11.40
N ASP A 112 1.40 -6.34 -11.23
CA ASP A 112 0.15 -7.08 -11.36
C ASP A 112 -0.69 -6.90 -10.10
N ILE A 113 -1.97 -6.58 -10.29
CA ILE A 113 -2.96 -6.33 -9.25
C ILE A 113 -4.37 -6.56 -9.79
#